data_AF-A0A9E2VME8-F1
#
_entry.id   AF-A0A9E2VME8-F1
#
_cell.length_a   1.000
_cell.length_b   1.000
_cell.length_c   1.000
_cell.angle_alpha   90.00
_cell.angle_beta   90.00
_cell.angle_gamma   90.00
#
_symmetry.space_group_name_H-M   'P 1'
#
loop_
_entity.id
_entity.type
_entity.pdbx_description
1 polymer ?
#
loop_
_entity_poly.entity_id
_entity_poly.type
_entity_poly.pdbx_seq_one_letter_code
_entity_poly.pdbx_strand_id
1 'polypeptide(L)' 'MIRNEQELAVTRERVAKVERLLETLRNTARPEEWLALSSGCRLEIERLQGEILDYLVQGAPATAMA' A
#
# COMPACT_ATOMS: atom_id res chain seq x y z
N MET A 1 -9.13 6.17 4.19
CA MET A 1 -9.69 5.21 5.17
C MET A 1 -10.68 4.33 4.43
N ILE A 2 -10.35 3.05 4.32
CA ILE A 2 -11.11 2.00 3.61
C ILE A 2 -12.35 1.63 4.43
N ARG A 3 -13.48 1.40 3.76
CA ARG A 3 -14.79 1.15 4.39
C ARG A 3 -15.45 -0.15 3.99
N ASN A 4 -14.96 -0.80 2.95
CA ASN A 4 -15.55 -2.01 2.39
C ASN A 4 -14.51 -2.79 1.56
N GLU A 5 -14.88 -4.01 1.18
CA GLU A 5 -14.04 -4.92 0.38
C GLU A 5 -13.64 -4.34 -0.98
N GLN A 6 -14.51 -3.53 -1.62
CA GLN A 6 -14.18 -2.92 -2.91
C GLN A 6 -13.07 -1.88 -2.76
N GLU A 7 -13.14 -1.03 -1.73
CA GLU A 7 -12.11 -0.05 -1.40
C GLU A 7 -10.81 -0.75 -0.93
N LEU A 8 -10.91 -1.90 -0.26
CA LEU A 8 -9.76 -2.73 0.10
C LEU A 8 -9.05 -3.26 -1.15
N ALA A 9 -9.80 -3.82 -2.10
CA ALA A 9 -9.26 -4.30 -3.36
C ALA A 9 -8.57 -3.18 -4.14
N VAL A 10 -9.22 -2.02 -4.28
CA VAL A 10 -8.64 -0.85 -4.94
C VAL A 10 -7.36 -0.38 -4.25
N THR A 11 -7.32 -0.37 -2.92
CA THR A 11 -6.13 0.04 -2.17
C THR A 11 -4.97 -0.95 -2.36
N ARG A 12 -5.25 -2.26 -2.38
CA ARG A 12 -4.25 -3.29 -2.71
C ARG A 12 -3.69 -3.14 -4.12
N GLU A 13 -4.54 -2.84 -5.11
CA GLU A 13 -4.08 -2.55 -6.47
C GLU A 13 -3.19 -1.31 -6.53
N ARG A 14 -3.48 -0.28 -5.73
CA ARG A 14 -2.64 0.91 -5.65
C ARG A 14 -1.26 0.58 -5.09
N VAL A 15 -1.18 -0.21 -4.00
CA VAL A 15 0.12 -0.67 -3.46
C VAL A 15 0.93 -1.38 -4.55
N ALA A 16 0.33 -2.36 -5.23
CA ALA A 16 1.01 -3.12 -6.29
C ALA A 16 1.49 -2.23 -7.45
N LYS A 17 0.74 -1.18 -7.81
CA LYS A 17 1.16 -0.21 -8.83
C LYS A 17 2.38 0.60 -8.39
N VAL A 18 2.42 1.05 -7.13
CA VAL A 18 3.54 1.82 -6.59
C VAL A 18 4.78 0.94 -6.42
N GLU A 19 4.62 -0.31 -6.00
CA GLU A 19 5.71 -1.29 -5.94
C GLU A 19 6.34 -1.55 -7.32
N ARG A 20 5.53 -1.79 -8.35
CA ARG A 20 6.02 -1.95 -9.73
C ARG A 20 6.71 -0.70 -10.26
N LEU A 21 6.22 0.49 -9.91
CA LEU A 21 6.88 1.74 -10.24
C LEU A 21 8.25 1.82 -9.57
N LEU A 22 8.35 1.50 -8.28
CA LEU A 22 9.62 1.50 -7.54
C LEU A 22 10.61 0.48 -8.11
N GLU A 23 10.17 -0.71 -8.50
CA GLU A 23 10.98 -1.71 -9.20
C GLU A 23 11.51 -1.19 -10.54
N THR A 24 10.66 -0.50 -11.31
CA THR A 24 11.05 0.11 -12.57
C THR A 24 12.12 1.19 -12.33
N LEU A 25 11.85 2.11 -11.40
CA LEU A 25 12.75 3.21 -11.05
C LEU A 25 14.11 2.70 -10.53
N ARG A 26 14.13 1.59 -9.80
CA ARG A 26 15.39 0.98 -9.33
C ARG A 26 16.35 0.64 -10.47
N ASN A 27 15.82 0.35 -11.66
CA ASN A 27 16.60 0.00 -12.84
C ASN A 27 16.83 1.18 -13.79
N THR A 28 16.00 2.22 -13.73
CA THR A 28 15.99 3.31 -14.73
C THR A 28 16.36 4.68 -14.19
N ALA A 29 16.25 4.91 -12.88
CA ALA A 29 16.52 6.21 -12.27
C ALA A 29 18.01 6.51 -12.23
N ARG A 30 18.35 7.80 -12.36
CA ARG A 30 19.71 8.26 -12.13
C ARG A 30 20.03 8.21 -10.63
N PRO A 31 21.29 7.93 -10.23
CA PRO A 31 21.67 7.88 -8.82
C PRO A 31 21.32 9.16 -8.04
N GLU A 32 21.45 10.33 -8.67
CA GLU A 32 21.12 11.63 -8.07
C GLU A 32 19.61 11.86 -7.84
N GLU A 33 18.75 11.20 -8.62
CA GLU A 33 17.28 11.29 -8.50
C GLU A 33 16.71 10.18 -7.60
N TRP A 34 17.48 9.10 -7.40
CA TRP A 34 17.03 7.89 -6.73
C TRP A 34 16.43 8.15 -5.35
N LEU A 35 17.11 8.95 -4.51
CA LEU A 35 16.66 9.21 -3.14
C LEU A 35 15.30 9.90 -3.13
N ALA A 36 15.10 10.91 -3.98
CA ALA A 36 13.84 11.65 -4.04
C ALA A 36 12.69 10.77 -4.55
N LEU A 37 12.92 10.02 -5.64
CA LEU A 37 11.92 9.15 -6.26
C LEU A 37 11.53 7.95 -5.37
N SER A 38 12.53 7.29 -4.78
CA SER A 38 12.29 6.13 -3.91
C SER A 38 11.63 6.52 -2.59
N SER A 39 11.96 7.70 -2.03
CA SER A 39 11.34 8.19 -0.78
C SER A 39 9.85 8.44 -0.96
N GLY A 40 9.43 9.02 -2.09
CA GLY A 40 8.01 9.22 -2.41
C GLY A 40 7.25 7.89 -2.54
N CYS A 41 7.82 6.92 -3.24
CA CYS A 41 7.22 5.59 -3.38
C CYS A 41 7.09 4.88 -2.02
N ARG A 42 8.15 4.94 -1.20
CA ARG A 42 8.17 4.33 0.13
C ARG A 42 7.06 4.90 1.02
N LEU A 43 6.95 6.23 1.11
CA LEU A 43 5.94 6.88 1.94
C LEU A 43 4.51 6.54 1.50
N GLU A 44 4.25 6.48 0.19
CA GLU A 44 2.93 6.11 -0.32
C GLU A 44 2.60 4.63 -0.02
N ILE A 45 3.57 3.72 -0.15
CA ILE A 45 3.39 2.30 0.22
C ILE A 45 3.08 2.18 1.72
N GLU A 46 3.88 2.80 2.59
CA GLU A 46 3.68 2.77 4.05
C GLU A 46 2.29 3.30 4.42
N ARG A 47 1.87 4.41 3.81
CA ARG A 47 0.54 5.02 4.02
C ARG A 47 -0.60 4.08 3.61
N LEU A 48 -0.53 3.50 2.40
CA LEU A 48 -1.56 2.60 1.88
C LEU A 48 -1.64 1.29 2.64
N GLN A 49 -0.48 0.73 3.03
CA GLN A 49 -0.41 -0.47 3.87
C GLN A 49 -1.01 -0.20 5.25
N GLY A 50 -0.78 0.98 5.83
CA GLY A 50 -1.44 1.43 7.06
C GLY A 50 -2.96 1.39 6.93
N GLU A 51 -3.52 1.99 5.86
CA GLU A 51 -4.98 1.96 5.63
C GLU A 51 -5.54 0.54 5.48
N ILE A 52 -4.81 -0.35 4.80
CA ILE A 52 -5.18 -1.77 4.65
C ILE A 52 -5.20 -2.45 6.02
N LEU A 53 -4.15 -2.29 6.81
CA LEU A 53 -4.04 -2.90 8.12
C LEU A 53 -5.14 -2.39 9.05
N ASP A 54 -5.36 -1.08 9.09
CA ASP A 54 -6.42 -0.44 9.87
C ASP A 54 -7.79 -1.02 9.54
N TYR A 55 -8.08 -1.30 8.27
CA TYR A 55 -9.34 -1.94 7.86
C TYR A 55 -9.39 -3.41 8.25
N LEU A 56 -8.32 -4.18 8.04
CA LEU A 56 -8.32 -5.62 8.31
C LEU A 56 -8.41 -5.96 9.79
N VAL A 57 -8.01 -5.05 10.68
CA VAL A 57 -8.14 -5.21 12.13
C VAL A 57 -9.44 -4.60 12.69
N GLN A 58 -10.22 -3.89 11.87
CA GLN A 58 -11.53 -3.39 12.26
C GLN A 58 -12.53 -4.54 12.32
N GLY A 59 -13.10 -4.76 13.50
CA GLY A 59 -14.10 -5.80 13.75
C GLY A 59 -13.45 -7.18 13.81
N ALA A 60 -13.10 -7.63 15.02
CA ALA A 60 -12.80 -9.04 15.24
C ALA A 60 -13.98 -9.87 14.70
N PRO A 61 -13.73 -11.01 14.02
CA PRO A 61 -14.82 -11.90 13.63
C PRO A 61 -15.61 -12.18 14.90
N ALA A 62 -16.91 -11.85 14.89
CA ALA A 62 -17.79 -12.20 15.99
C ALA A 62 -17.58 -13.69 16.21
N THR A 63 -17.05 -14.05 17.38
CA THR A 63 -16.88 -15.45 17.78
C THR A 63 -18.18 -16.12 17.39
N ALA A 64 -18.11 -17.07 16.46
CA ALA A 64 -19.24 -17.92 16.15
C ALA A 64 -19.52 -18.69 17.43
N MET A 65 -20.35 -18.11 18.29
CA MET A 65 -20.91 -18.76 19.46
C MET A 65 -21.82 -19.85 18.90
N ALA A 66 -21.25 -21.06 18.80
CA ALA A 66 -21.96 -22.30 18.65
C ALA A 66 -22.58 -22.71 20.00
#